data_AF-A0A959W1X5-F1
#
_entry.id   AF-A0A959W1X5-F1
#
_cell.length_a   1.000
_cell.length_b   1.000
_cell.length_c   1.000
_cell.angle_alpha   90.00
_cell.angle_beta   90.00
_cell.angle_gamma   90.00
#
_symmetry.space_group_name_H-M   'P 1'
#
loop_
_entity.id
_entity.type
_entity.pdbx_description
1 polymer ?
#
loop_
_entity_poly.entity_id
_entity_poly.type
_entity_poly.pdbx_seq_one_letter_code
_entity_poly.pdbx_strand_id
1 'polypeptide(L)'
;MIYLETPKKFRPLVTQANHVAREIFRPISRKYDEAEHEYPKELDVLASLIEGMNEGSGMAAGAAGVRGEEDGSREGNRNGSNLSTVLGIIELCWGDVGLLLAMPGQGLGNSAIASVASEEQLEQYGGKWAAMAIT
;
A
#
# COMPACT_ATOMS: atom_id res chain seq x y z
N MET A 1 -25.93 -11.02 9.97
CA MET A 1 -25.57 -11.81 8.77
C MET A 1 -24.27 -11.23 8.21
N ILE A 2 -23.23 -12.04 8.04
CA ILE A 2 -21.92 -11.57 7.53
C ILE A 2 -21.95 -11.66 6.01
N TYR A 3 -21.54 -10.61 5.32
CA TYR A 3 -21.46 -10.57 3.85
C TYR A 3 -19.98 -10.56 3.45
N LEU A 4 -19.54 -11.65 2.80
CA LEU A 4 -18.12 -11.90 2.49
C LEU A 4 -17.73 -11.51 1.06
N GLU A 5 -18.68 -11.03 0.25
CA GLU A 5 -18.41 -10.57 -1.10
C GLU A 5 -17.69 -9.23 -1.09
N THR A 6 -16.75 -9.06 -2.02
CA THR A 6 -16.08 -7.76 -2.23
C THR A 6 -17.10 -6.68 -2.55
N PRO A 7 -17.16 -5.57 -1.79
CA PRO A 7 -18.03 -4.45 -2.08
C PRO A 7 -17.83 -3.95 -3.51
N LYS A 8 -18.92 -3.66 -4.24
CA LYS A 8 -18.87 -3.25 -5.65
C LYS A 8 -17.90 -2.08 -5.90
N LYS A 9 -17.83 -1.13 -4.96
CA LYS A 9 -16.93 0.03 -5.01
C LYS A 9 -15.43 -0.33 -4.99
N PHE A 10 -15.05 -1.49 -4.48
CA PHE A 10 -13.65 -1.94 -4.40
C PHE A 10 -13.26 -2.92 -5.50
N ARG A 11 -14.21 -3.38 -6.33
CA ARG A 11 -13.90 -4.27 -7.46
C ARG A 11 -12.89 -3.68 -8.44
N PRO A 12 -12.96 -2.39 -8.83
CA PRO A 12 -11.95 -1.80 -9.71
C PRO A 12 -10.55 -1.84 -9.09
N LEU A 13 -10.43 -1.54 -7.79
CA LEU A 13 -9.17 -1.59 -7.06
C LEU A 13 -8.59 -3.01 -7.02
N VAL A 14 -9.43 -4.02 -6.74
CA VAL A 14 -9.01 -5.43 -6.75
C VAL A 14 -8.53 -5.85 -8.14
N THR A 15 -9.28 -5.52 -9.20
CA THR A 15 -8.86 -5.83 -10.57
C THR A 15 -7.55 -5.15 -10.94
N GLN A 16 -7.36 -3.89 -10.54
CA GLN A 16 -6.13 -3.15 -10.81
C GLN A 16 -4.92 -3.73 -10.05
N ALA A 17 -5.08 -4.04 -8.77
CA ALA A 17 -4.03 -4.66 -7.97
C ALA A 17 -3.66 -6.04 -8.51
N ASN A 18 -4.65 -6.84 -8.93
CA ASN A 18 -4.40 -8.12 -9.59
C ASN A 18 -3.64 -7.96 -10.91
N HIS A 19 -3.96 -6.93 -11.71
CA HIS A 19 -3.25 -6.65 -12.94
C HIS A 19 -1.77 -6.30 -12.68
N VAL A 20 -1.48 -5.47 -11.68
CA VAL A 20 -0.11 -5.20 -11.22
C VAL A 20 0.59 -6.49 -10.79
N ALA A 21 -0.08 -7.32 -10.00
CA ALA A 21 0.49 -8.59 -9.54
C ALA A 21 0.85 -9.52 -10.71
N ARG A 22 -0.01 -9.59 -11.74
CA ARG A 22 0.18 -10.45 -12.92
C ARG A 22 1.25 -9.93 -13.88
N GLU A 23 1.25 -8.63 -14.15
CA GLU A 23 2.09 -8.05 -15.20
C GLU A 23 3.44 -7.51 -14.68
N ILE A 24 3.55 -7.23 -13.38
CA ILE A 24 4.78 -6.69 -12.77
C ILE A 24 5.42 -7.69 -11.81
N PHE A 25 4.66 -8.20 -10.82
CA PHE A 25 5.26 -9.04 -9.78
C PHE A 25 5.63 -10.43 -10.29
N ARG A 26 4.68 -11.13 -10.92
CA ARG A 26 4.89 -12.50 -11.41
C ARG A 26 6.07 -12.65 -12.37
N PRO A 27 6.31 -11.75 -13.34
CA PRO A 27 7.42 -11.88 -14.26
C PRO A 27 8.80 -11.74 -13.60
N ILE A 28 8.91 -10.96 -12.53
CA ILE A 28 10.20 -10.70 -11.85
C ILE A 28 10.38 -11.52 -10.56
N SER A 29 9.32 -12.16 -10.06
CA SER A 29 9.32 -12.95 -8.82
C SER A 29 10.45 -13.98 -8.81
N ARG A 30 10.56 -14.83 -9.83
CA ARG A 30 11.61 -15.86 -9.88
C ARG A 30 13.03 -15.27 -9.99
N LYS A 31 13.18 -14.15 -10.69
CA LYS A 31 14.48 -13.46 -10.83
C LYS A 31 15.00 -13.03 -9.46
N TYR A 32 14.15 -12.42 -8.63
CA TYR A 32 14.55 -11.91 -7.31
C TYR A 32 14.50 -12.96 -6.20
N ASP A 33 13.76 -14.06 -6.40
CA ASP A 33 13.85 -15.28 -5.58
C ASP A 33 15.24 -15.92 -5.70
N GLU A 34 15.79 -16.01 -6.92
CA GLU A 34 17.13 -16.55 -7.15
C GLU A 34 18.24 -15.53 -6.82
N ALA A 35 18.02 -14.25 -7.10
CA ALA A 35 18.93 -13.16 -6.79
C ALA A 35 18.70 -12.64 -5.36
N GLU A 36 18.89 -13.50 -4.37
CA GLU A 36 18.73 -13.14 -2.96
C GLU A 36 19.50 -11.84 -2.63
N HIS A 37 18.87 -10.95 -1.87
CA HIS A 37 19.41 -9.64 -1.45
C HIS A 37 19.63 -8.60 -2.57
N GLU A 38 19.25 -8.90 -3.81
CA GLU A 38 19.22 -7.89 -4.87
C GLU A 38 17.96 -7.03 -4.78
N TYR A 39 18.14 -5.71 -4.86
CA TYR A 39 17.02 -4.77 -4.80
C TYR A 39 16.20 -4.78 -6.11
N PRO A 40 14.87 -4.94 -6.04
CA PRO A 40 14.01 -4.98 -7.22
C PRO A 40 13.72 -3.58 -7.78
N LYS A 41 14.61 -3.09 -8.65
CA LYS A 41 14.55 -1.74 -9.26
C LYS A 41 13.26 -1.45 -10.02
N GLU A 42 12.61 -2.48 -10.56
CA GLU A 42 11.32 -2.36 -11.24
C GLU A 42 10.23 -1.82 -10.30
N LEU A 43 10.36 -2.03 -8.98
CA LEU A 43 9.43 -1.49 -7.99
C LEU A 43 9.53 0.02 -7.82
N ASP A 44 10.66 0.66 -8.17
CA ASP A 44 10.79 2.12 -8.12
C ASP A 44 9.79 2.78 -9.08
N VAL A 45 9.66 2.21 -10.29
CA VAL A 45 8.73 2.70 -11.31
C VAL A 45 7.28 2.54 -10.83
N LEU A 46 6.96 1.38 -10.22
CA LEU A 46 5.63 1.14 -9.67
C LEU A 46 5.33 2.10 -8.50
N ALA A 47 6.30 2.34 -7.61
CA ALA A 47 6.15 3.26 -6.49
C ALA A 47 5.87 4.69 -6.98
N SER A 48 6.63 5.19 -7.96
CA SER A 48 6.40 6.52 -8.54
C SER A 48 5.03 6.65 -9.21
N LEU A 49 4.54 5.58 -9.85
CA LEU A 49 3.19 5.57 -10.43
C LEU A 49 2.11 5.65 -9.35
N ILE A 50 2.25 4.87 -8.27
CA ILE A 50 1.31 4.89 -7.14
C ILE A 50 1.32 6.25 -6.44
N GLU A 51 2.50 6.85 -6.27
CA GLU A 51 2.65 8.17 -5.67
C GLU A 51 1.96 9.25 -6.50
N GLY A 52 2.19 9.29 -7.82
CA GLY A 52 1.49 10.22 -8.71
C GLY A 52 -0.03 10.00 -8.75
N MET A 53 -0.49 8.75 -8.60
CA MET A 53 -1.92 8.46 -8.46
C MET A 53 -2.50 8.98 -7.13
N ASN A 54 -1.78 8.83 -6.03
CA ASN A 54 -2.20 9.33 -4.72
C ASN A 54 -2.30 10.86 -4.71
N GLU A 55 -1.34 11.57 -5.34
CA GLU A 55 -1.36 13.02 -5.48
C GLU A 55 -2.55 13.53 -6.31
N GLY A 56 -2.92 12.80 -7.38
CA GLY A 56 -3.96 13.24 -8.33
C GLY A 56 -5.39 12.82 -7.99
N SER A 57 -5.59 11.73 -7.22
CA SER A 57 -6.92 11.10 -7.06
C SER A 57 -7.59 11.33 -5.71
N GLY A 58 -6.87 11.83 -4.69
CA GLY A 58 -7.37 11.93 -3.32
C GLY A 58 -7.70 10.58 -2.65
N MET A 59 -7.50 9.46 -3.36
CA MET A 59 -7.60 8.10 -2.81
C MET A 59 -6.22 7.71 -2.27
N ALA A 60 -5.94 8.06 -1.03
CA ALA A 60 -4.73 7.62 -0.35
C ALA A 60 -4.84 6.11 -0.03
N ALA A 61 -4.18 5.28 -0.84
CA ALA A 61 -4.03 3.84 -0.58
C ALA A 61 -2.70 3.56 0.15
N GLY A 62 -2.68 2.53 1.01
CA GLY A 62 -1.48 2.14 1.75
C GLY A 62 -1.16 3.07 2.93
N ALA A 63 0.12 3.34 3.17
CA ALA A 63 0.59 4.09 4.35
C ALA A 63 0.06 5.53 4.40
N ALA A 64 -0.19 6.13 3.23
CA ALA A 64 -0.77 7.48 3.11
C ALA A 64 -2.24 7.53 3.55
N GLY A 65 -2.98 6.42 3.44
CA GLY A 65 -4.41 6.33 3.80
C GLY A 65 -4.68 6.18 5.29
N VAL A 66 -3.62 6.08 6.12
CA VAL A 66 -3.74 5.93 7.57
C VAL A 66 -4.14 7.25 8.24
N ARG A 67 -3.74 8.39 7.65
CA ARG A 67 -4.28 9.72 7.99
C ARG A 67 -5.52 10.01 7.16
N GLY A 68 -6.64 9.39 7.51
CA GLY A 68 -7.93 9.61 6.83
C GLY A 68 -9.05 9.98 7.79
N GLU A 69 -9.36 11.27 7.83
CA GLU A 69 -10.57 11.99 8.26
C GLU A 69 -11.26 11.55 9.58
N GLU A 70 -11.16 12.42 10.60
CA GLU A 70 -12.18 12.51 11.65
C GLU A 70 -13.49 13.05 11.04
N ASP A 71 -14.15 12.29 10.19
CA ASP A 71 -15.49 12.64 9.74
C ASP A 71 -16.44 12.46 10.93
N GLY A 72 -16.98 13.58 11.43
CA GLY A 72 -17.66 13.74 12.72
C GLY A 72 -18.99 12.99 12.89
N SER A 73 -19.26 11.94 12.10
CA SER A 73 -20.45 11.09 12.19
C SER A 73 -20.08 9.65 12.63
N ARG A 74 -19.61 9.53 13.87
CA ARG A 74 -19.13 8.26 14.45
C ARG A 74 -20.28 7.34 14.93
N GLU A 75 -20.94 6.65 14.01
CA GLU A 75 -21.73 5.45 14.36
C GLU A 75 -21.76 4.41 13.21
N GLY A 76 -21.35 3.16 13.51
CA GLY A 76 -21.51 1.98 12.64
C GLY A 76 -20.25 1.42 11.97
N ASN A 77 -20.33 0.16 11.51
CA ASN A 77 -19.28 -0.53 10.76
C ASN A 77 -19.23 0.00 9.30
N ARG A 78 -18.05 0.48 8.85
CA ARG A 78 -17.85 1.03 7.51
C ARG A 78 -16.71 0.32 6.79
N ASN A 79 -16.97 -0.02 5.53
CA ASN A 79 -15.96 -0.50 4.58
C ASN A 79 -15.09 0.68 4.11
N GLY A 80 -14.11 1.08 4.92
CA GLY A 80 -13.23 2.25 4.72
C GLY A 80 -11.87 1.94 4.09
N SER A 81 -10.91 2.86 4.26
CA SER A 81 -9.54 2.81 3.69
C SER A 81 -8.76 1.55 4.08
N ASN A 82 -8.96 1.06 5.30
CA ASN A 82 -8.35 -0.19 5.76
C ASN A 82 -8.81 -1.40 4.94
N LEU A 83 -10.11 -1.49 4.62
CA LEU A 83 -10.61 -2.61 3.82
C LEU A 83 -10.11 -2.55 2.37
N SER A 84 -10.07 -1.36 1.76
CA SER A 84 -9.48 -1.21 0.42
C SER A 84 -8.00 -1.58 0.41
N THR A 85 -7.25 -1.19 1.45
CA THR A 85 -5.83 -1.52 1.57
C THR A 85 -5.61 -3.02 1.71
N VAL A 86 -6.39 -3.70 2.57
CA VAL A 86 -6.34 -5.17 2.72
C VAL A 86 -6.64 -5.87 1.40
N LEU A 87 -7.70 -5.45 0.69
CA LEU A 87 -8.06 -6.03 -0.61
C LEU A 87 -6.96 -5.87 -1.66
N GLY A 88 -6.30 -4.70 -1.71
CA GLY A 88 -5.15 -4.48 -2.59
C GLY A 88 -3.95 -5.35 -2.22
N ILE A 89 -3.63 -5.44 -0.92
CA ILE A 89 -2.53 -6.27 -0.40
C ILE A 89 -2.75 -7.74 -0.72
N ILE A 90 -3.97 -8.26 -0.61
CA ILE A 90 -4.29 -9.66 -0.96
C ILE A 90 -3.88 -9.98 -2.40
N GLU A 91 -4.24 -9.10 -3.34
CA GLU A 91 -3.92 -9.29 -4.76
C GLU A 91 -2.42 -9.16 -5.04
N LEU A 92 -1.73 -8.21 -4.39
CA LEU A 92 -0.28 -8.06 -4.55
C LEU A 92 0.48 -9.25 -3.94
N CYS A 93 0.07 -9.75 -2.77
CA CYS A 93 0.60 -10.97 -2.16
C CYS A 93 0.39 -12.21 -3.03
N TRP A 94 -0.70 -12.28 -3.80
CA TRP A 94 -0.89 -13.34 -4.78
C TRP A 94 0.17 -13.31 -5.89
N GLY A 95 0.67 -12.13 -6.24
CA GLY A 95 1.79 -11.95 -7.15
C GLY A 95 3.09 -12.43 -6.51
N ASP A 96 3.50 -11.76 -5.43
CA ASP A 96 4.69 -12.07 -4.63
C ASP A 96 4.69 -11.25 -3.34
N VAL A 97 4.79 -11.90 -2.18
CA VAL A 97 4.81 -11.23 -0.87
C VAL A 97 6.15 -10.54 -0.57
N GLY A 98 7.26 -11.07 -1.06
CA GLY A 98 8.59 -10.48 -0.87
C GLY A 98 8.72 -9.17 -1.63
N LEU A 99 8.27 -9.15 -2.89
CA LEU A 99 8.22 -7.92 -3.69
C LEU A 99 7.26 -6.88 -3.09
N LEU A 100 6.10 -7.31 -2.58
CA LEU A 100 5.21 -6.38 -1.86
C LEU A 100 5.92 -5.73 -0.66
N LEU A 101 6.59 -6.54 0.17
CA LEU A 101 7.28 -6.04 1.37
C LEU A 101 8.49 -5.16 1.02
N ALA A 102 9.09 -5.34 -0.16
CA ALA A 102 10.15 -4.50 -0.69
C ALA A 102 9.64 -3.22 -1.37
N MET A 103 8.31 -3.02 -1.51
CA MET A 103 7.75 -1.85 -2.18
C MET A 103 8.12 -0.56 -1.43
N PRO A 104 8.75 0.43 -2.11
CA PRO A 104 9.12 1.69 -1.51
C PRO A 104 7.93 2.49 -0.99
N GLY A 105 8.11 3.17 0.14
CA GLY A 105 7.19 4.19 0.66
C GLY A 105 5.86 3.68 1.25
N GLN A 106 5.58 2.37 1.22
CA GLN A 106 4.28 1.80 1.61
C GLN A 106 4.33 0.86 2.83
N GLY A 107 5.39 0.95 3.65
CA GLY A 107 5.64 0.06 4.78
C GLY A 107 5.19 0.58 6.16
N LEU A 108 5.38 -0.25 7.19
CA LEU A 108 5.03 0.08 8.59
C LEU A 108 5.74 1.34 9.12
N GLY A 109 7.00 1.57 8.73
CA GLY A 109 7.72 2.77 9.12
C GLY A 109 7.07 4.04 8.53
N ASN A 110 6.65 3.97 7.27
CA ASN A 110 5.88 5.04 6.61
C ASN A 110 4.54 5.27 7.30
N SER A 111 3.81 4.20 7.66
CA SER A 111 2.55 4.32 8.41
C SER A 111 2.75 4.97 9.79
N ALA A 112 3.87 4.71 10.47
CA ALA A 112 4.18 5.34 11.74
C ALA A 112 4.45 6.84 11.56
N ILE A 113 5.26 7.22 10.56
CA ILE A 113 5.49 8.64 10.22
C ILE A 113 4.16 9.32 9.91
N ALA A 114 3.33 8.72 9.05
CA ALA A 114 2.02 9.26 8.73
C ALA A 114 1.13 9.38 9.98
N SER A 115 1.13 8.42 10.90
CA SER A 115 0.18 8.41 12.02
C SER A 115 0.58 9.35 13.16
N VAL A 116 1.86 9.39 13.54
CA VAL A 116 2.29 9.99 14.81
C VAL A 116 3.31 11.12 14.69
N ALA A 117 3.80 11.43 13.48
CA ALA A 117 4.79 12.50 13.32
C ALA A 117 4.18 13.90 13.56
N SER A 118 4.92 14.77 14.25
CA SER A 118 4.65 16.22 14.33
C SER A 118 4.82 16.90 12.97
N GLU A 119 4.40 18.16 12.85
CA GLU A 119 4.57 18.94 11.61
C GLU A 119 6.04 19.02 11.16
N GLU A 120 6.95 19.30 12.10
CA GLU A 120 8.39 19.36 11.81
C GLU A 120 8.95 17.98 11.41
N GLN A 121 8.46 16.90 12.04
CA GLN A 121 8.85 15.54 11.70
C GLN A 121 8.32 15.12 10.33
N LEU A 122 7.12 15.55 9.95
CA LEU A 122 6.57 15.27 8.62
C LEU A 122 7.36 16.00 7.53
N GLU A 123 7.70 17.27 7.76
CA GLU A 123 8.54 18.04 6.83
C GLU A 123 9.89 17.34 6.62
N GLN A 124 10.47 16.79 7.70
CA GLN A 124 11.75 16.11 7.63
C GLN A 124 11.69 14.66 7.10
N TYR A 125 10.61 13.91 7.35
CA TYR A 125 10.57 12.46 7.16
C TYR A 125 9.46 11.94 6.23
N GLY A 126 8.48 12.75 5.84
CA GLY A 126 7.27 12.30 5.14
C GLY A 126 7.51 11.56 3.82
N GLY A 127 8.54 11.96 3.06
CA GLY A 127 8.90 11.32 1.78
C GLY A 127 9.96 10.21 1.88
N LYS A 128 10.37 9.81 3.08
CA LYS A 128 11.42 8.79 3.23
C LYS A 128 10.85 7.39 3.20
N TRP A 129 11.57 6.44 2.60
CA TRP A 129 11.27 5.02 2.76
C TRP A 129 11.79 4.55 4.13
N ALA A 130 10.86 4.17 5.02
CA ALA A 130 11.17 3.93 6.43
C ALA A 130 10.82 2.49 6.87
N ALA A 131 11.71 1.91 7.68
CA ALA A 131 11.51 0.62 8.35
C ALA A 131 11.10 0.82 9.82
N MET A 132 10.60 -0.26 10.44
CA MET A 132 10.21 -0.30 11.85
C MET A 132 11.06 -1.33 12.59
N ALA A 133 11.87 -0.90 13.56
CA ALA A 133 12.76 -1.75 14.34
C ALA A 133 12.20 -1.95 15.76
N ILE A 134 11.52 -3.08 16.00
CA ILE A 134 10.86 -3.42 17.28
C ILE A 134 11.35 -4.76 17.86
N THR A 135 11.85 -5.67 17.02
CA THR A 135 12.32 -7.03 17.41
C THR A 135 13.58 -7.03 18.26
#